data_AF-W7T2V5-F1
#
_entry.id   AF-W7T2V5-F1
#
_cell.length_a   1.000
_cell.length_b   1.000
_cell.length_c   1.000
_cell.angle_alpha   90.00
_cell.angle_beta   90.00
_cell.angle_gamma   90.00
#
_symmetry.space_group_name_H-M   'P 1'
#
loop_
_entity.id
_entity.type
_entity.pdbx_description
1 polymer ?
#
loop_
_entity_poly.entity_id
_entity_poly.type
_entity_poly.pdbx_seq_one_letter_code
_entity_poly.pdbx_strand_id
1 'polypeptide(L)'
;MAGETLAYPLRYGYALVGRVVRCGADVADRERLMGREGGGEGAAPLVFAFSPHASRAVVAASSLLVVPPGISAEDAVYFPSVETALSLVQDARPLAGERVTVVGAGLIGLLVLAVLKRFPLGSLRAVDPLTVRRHLARRMGASVAVDPGMLRTGMKKKGAGDEGGGGREEGGDRREAGGGEEGAWEEEGVEADTSIEVSGVAAGLQTAIDQTGYGGKVVIGSWYGNHETPAALRLGLAFHRSHLRLYVSQVSRISTELQDRWTKARRYQTAWRLLKEIRPSTTLTSRVVAPEQVKEAFHALDTQPAETLAVMIDYRMKGAKARNKGAGDKRLLHLKSFCPSWTPSLLPDMFLTRSEYDRGVNTFSPEGRLFQVEYAIEAIKLGSTAVGVCTKHGVILAVEKRISSPLLEPTSVEKIMEVDTHIGAAMSGLMPDARTLVDHARVEAQNHRFSYNEPIRVEALTQGICDLALNFAEDGDEKKMSRPFGVALLLAGYDDKGPQLFFSDPSGTYAQFKAKAIGSGSEGAQTNLQESYSDSFTLEEAEDLALSTLKQVMEEKISAEYVEVCSVTKEGFKSEGEGEGGQAEEKCCQGNRVERLHDKALGRKRNRIGSHKCIPAQAALVSEFGRG
;
A
#
# COMPACT_ATOMS: atom_id res chain seq x y z
N MET A 1 -11.71 27.27 -12.83
CA MET A 1 -10.45 27.66 -13.50
C MET A 1 -9.69 26.36 -13.74
N ALA A 2 -9.68 25.81 -14.96
CA ALA A 2 -8.73 26.08 -16.03
C ALA A 2 -7.25 25.87 -15.62
N GLY A 3 -6.65 24.79 -16.13
CA GLY A 3 -5.22 24.66 -16.43
C GLY A 3 -4.22 25.03 -15.34
N GLU A 4 -3.73 24.03 -14.59
CA GLU A 4 -2.37 24.12 -14.05
C GLU A 4 -1.45 23.16 -14.79
N THR A 5 -1.00 23.61 -15.96
CA THR A 5 0.30 23.25 -16.56
C THR A 5 1.34 22.94 -15.46
N LEU A 6 2.19 21.91 -15.62
CA LEU A 6 3.39 21.73 -14.79
C LEU A 6 4.05 23.10 -14.60
N ALA A 7 3.89 23.68 -13.42
CA ALA A 7 4.24 25.07 -13.22
C ALA A 7 5.74 25.14 -12.97
N TYR A 8 6.43 25.82 -13.87
CA TYR A 8 7.85 26.10 -13.70
C TYR A 8 8.06 26.99 -12.46
N PRO A 9 9.10 26.72 -11.64
CA PRO A 9 10.11 25.69 -11.85
C PRO A 9 9.73 24.33 -11.23
N LEU A 10 9.49 23.33 -12.09
CA LEU A 10 9.45 21.92 -11.70
C LEU A 10 10.88 21.46 -11.38
N ARG A 11 11.11 21.00 -10.15
CA ARG A 11 12.39 20.45 -9.72
C ARG A 11 12.32 18.92 -9.77
N TYR A 12 12.72 18.35 -10.90
CA TYR A 12 12.76 16.90 -11.12
C TYR A 12 14.14 16.31 -10.76
N GLY A 13 14.19 15.02 -10.38
CA GLY A 13 15.41 14.31 -10.01
C GLY A 13 15.61 14.18 -8.48
N TYR A 14 16.52 13.29 -8.08
CA TYR A 14 16.75 12.98 -6.65
C TYR A 14 18.21 12.61 -6.34
N ALA A 15 19.13 12.84 -7.26
CA ALA A 15 20.55 12.51 -7.10
C ALA A 15 21.40 13.67 -7.62
N LEU A 16 22.05 14.36 -6.70
CA LEU A 16 22.95 15.47 -7.01
C LEU A 16 24.32 15.21 -6.38
N VAL A 17 25.38 15.30 -7.19
CA VAL A 17 26.77 15.18 -6.73
C VAL A 17 27.51 16.46 -7.06
N GLY A 18 28.23 16.99 -6.08
CA GLY A 18 28.97 18.25 -6.22
C GLY A 18 29.96 18.47 -5.09
N ARG A 19 30.36 19.74 -4.91
CA ARG A 19 31.18 20.18 -3.78
C ARG A 19 30.44 21.28 -3.03
N VAL A 20 30.62 21.35 -1.71
CA VAL A 20 30.05 22.43 -0.92
C VAL A 20 30.86 23.70 -1.19
N VAL A 21 30.18 24.75 -1.66
CA VAL A 21 30.81 26.05 -2.00
C VAL A 21 30.58 27.11 -0.93
N ARG A 22 29.57 26.92 -0.08
CA ARG A 22 29.26 27.79 1.06
C ARG A 22 28.57 26.96 2.14
N CYS A 23 28.90 27.23 3.40
CA CYS A 23 28.32 26.58 4.56
C CYS A 23 27.86 27.64 5.55
N GLY A 24 26.78 27.38 6.30
CA GLY A 24 26.34 28.26 7.39
C GLY A 24 27.40 28.32 8.50
N ALA A 25 27.45 29.43 9.25
CA ALA A 25 28.42 29.58 10.33
C ALA A 25 28.22 28.54 11.44
N ASP A 26 26.96 28.17 11.70
CA ASP A 26 26.57 27.26 12.80
C ASP A 26 26.63 25.78 12.45
N VAL A 27 27.15 25.41 11.28
CA VAL A 27 27.29 24.00 10.88
C VAL A 27 28.52 23.40 11.55
N ALA A 28 28.30 22.54 12.55
CA ALA A 28 29.37 21.92 13.35
C ALA A 28 30.43 21.17 12.52
N ASP A 29 30.03 20.44 11.46
CA ASP A 29 30.93 19.63 10.62
C ASP A 29 31.49 20.39 9.39
N ARG A 30 31.59 21.72 9.46
CA ARG A 30 31.98 22.57 8.32
C ARG A 30 33.33 22.19 7.70
N GLU A 31 34.35 21.91 8.51
CA GLU A 31 35.68 21.54 7.99
C GLU A 31 35.66 20.23 7.19
N ARG A 32 34.86 19.25 7.63
CA ARG A 32 34.69 17.97 6.93
C ARG A 32 34.04 18.15 5.56
N LEU A 33 33.14 19.12 5.41
CA LEU A 33 32.38 19.37 4.19
C LEU A 33 33.07 20.33 3.21
N MET A 34 33.80 21.32 3.73
CA MET A 34 34.47 22.37 2.94
C MET A 34 35.96 22.09 2.69
N GLY A 35 36.57 21.14 3.42
CA GLY A 35 38.03 20.99 3.46
C GLY A 35 38.69 22.10 4.30
N ARG A 36 40.02 22.04 4.42
CA ARG A 36 40.79 23.07 5.16
C ARG A 36 40.73 24.42 4.45
N GLU A 37 40.59 25.50 5.23
CA GLU A 37 40.62 26.87 4.70
C GLU A 37 41.94 27.16 3.96
N GLY A 38 41.84 27.78 2.78
CA GLY A 38 43.00 28.10 1.92
C GLY A 38 43.35 27.04 0.87
N GLY A 39 42.68 25.88 0.84
CA GLY A 39 42.77 24.95 -0.29
C GLY A 39 42.03 25.49 -1.50
N GLY A 40 42.70 25.63 -2.66
CA GLY A 40 42.09 26.15 -3.89
C GLY A 40 40.86 25.36 -4.38
N GLU A 41 40.21 25.82 -5.46
CA GLU A 41 39.07 25.15 -6.12
C GLU A 41 39.43 23.68 -6.46
N GLY A 42 39.06 22.75 -5.57
CA GLY A 42 39.46 21.34 -5.62
C GLY A 42 39.70 20.68 -4.27
N ALA A 43 39.88 21.46 -3.19
CA ALA A 43 40.19 20.94 -1.86
C ALA A 43 38.97 20.38 -1.09
N ALA A 44 37.76 20.92 -1.31
CA ALA A 44 36.54 20.44 -0.66
C ALA A 44 36.18 19.03 -1.19
N PRO A 45 35.80 18.05 -0.35
CA PRO A 45 35.44 16.72 -0.83
C PRO A 45 34.19 16.72 -1.72
N LEU A 46 34.03 15.68 -2.53
CA LEU A 46 32.76 15.43 -3.24
C LEU A 46 31.69 15.03 -2.23
N VAL A 47 30.48 15.53 -2.42
CA VAL A 47 29.30 15.20 -1.62
C VAL A 47 28.16 14.76 -2.54
N PHE A 48 27.37 13.81 -2.06
CA PHE A 48 26.10 13.38 -2.63
C PHE A 48 24.94 13.92 -1.79
N ALA A 49 23.87 14.34 -2.45
CA ALA A 49 22.62 14.77 -1.84
C ALA A 49 21.42 14.18 -2.57
N PHE A 50 20.39 13.80 -1.79
CA PHE A 50 19.05 13.56 -2.33
C PHE A 50 18.39 14.91 -2.63
N SER A 51 18.68 15.46 -3.81
CA SER A 51 18.19 16.76 -4.27
C SER A 51 17.78 16.68 -5.73
N PRO A 52 16.78 17.48 -6.17
CA PRO A 52 16.49 17.67 -7.57
C PRO A 52 17.67 18.18 -8.38
N HIS A 53 17.58 17.96 -9.69
CA HIS A 53 18.51 18.43 -10.69
C HIS A 53 18.62 19.97 -10.65
N ALA A 54 19.82 20.46 -10.31
CA ALA A 54 20.12 21.88 -10.25
C ALA A 54 21.62 22.11 -10.40
N SER A 55 22.02 23.28 -10.90
CA SER A 55 23.42 23.71 -10.91
C SER A 55 23.94 24.06 -9.51
N ARG A 56 23.04 24.46 -8.60
CA ARG A 56 23.28 24.73 -7.18
C ARG A 56 22.03 24.37 -6.38
N ALA A 57 22.22 23.81 -5.19
CA ALA A 57 21.13 23.52 -4.25
C ALA A 57 21.53 23.92 -2.83
N VAL A 58 20.55 24.32 -2.03
CA VAL A 58 20.69 24.50 -0.58
C VAL A 58 20.07 23.28 0.09
N VAL A 59 20.85 22.57 0.89
CA VAL A 59 20.43 21.35 1.58
C VAL A 59 20.92 21.38 3.03
N ALA A 60 20.24 20.64 3.91
CA ALA A 60 20.68 20.48 5.29
C ALA A 60 22.03 19.74 5.33
N ALA A 61 22.95 20.20 6.19
CA ALA A 61 24.26 19.55 6.32
C ALA A 61 24.15 18.07 6.74
N SER A 62 23.13 17.74 7.54
CA SER A 62 22.83 16.37 8.01
C SER A 62 22.36 15.43 6.89
N SER A 63 21.90 15.94 5.74
CA SER A 63 21.47 15.11 4.60
C SER A 63 22.58 14.86 3.57
N LEU A 64 23.75 15.50 3.73
CA LEU A 64 24.89 15.32 2.84
C LEU A 64 25.67 14.03 3.16
N LEU A 65 25.97 13.27 2.11
CA LEU A 65 26.87 12.13 2.20
C LEU A 65 28.22 12.50 1.57
N VAL A 66 29.29 12.47 2.35
CA VAL A 66 30.65 12.65 1.81
C VAL A 66 30.99 11.44 0.94
N VAL A 67 31.31 11.68 -0.34
CA VAL A 67 31.68 10.64 -1.29
C VAL A 67 33.09 10.13 -0.93
N PRO A 68 33.26 8.82 -0.70
CA PRO A 68 34.56 8.26 -0.35
C PRO A 68 35.63 8.48 -1.43
N PRO A 69 36.93 8.58 -1.06
CA PRO A 69 38.02 8.74 -2.01
C PRO A 69 38.09 7.60 -3.05
N GLY A 70 38.36 7.98 -4.29
CA GLY A 70 38.48 7.06 -5.43
C GLY A 70 37.14 6.71 -6.09
N ILE A 71 36.06 7.42 -5.76
CA ILE A 71 34.78 7.36 -6.46
C ILE A 71 34.62 8.66 -7.25
N SER A 72 34.35 8.54 -8.55
CA SER A 72 34.11 9.68 -9.44
C SER A 72 32.74 10.31 -9.17
N ALA A 73 32.53 11.57 -9.57
CA ALA A 73 31.21 12.19 -9.46
C ALA A 73 30.17 11.45 -10.31
N GLU A 74 30.62 10.96 -11.47
CA GLU A 74 29.86 10.20 -12.44
C GLU A 74 29.40 8.85 -11.87
N ASP A 75 30.23 8.17 -11.07
CA ASP A 75 29.81 6.95 -10.39
C ASP A 75 28.93 7.27 -9.17
N ALA A 76 29.26 8.30 -8.40
CA ALA A 76 28.56 8.63 -7.16
C ALA A 76 27.08 8.96 -7.36
N VAL A 77 26.67 9.45 -8.54
CA VAL A 77 25.25 9.71 -8.83
C VAL A 77 24.41 8.43 -8.85
N TYR A 78 25.03 7.26 -9.09
CA TYR A 78 24.37 5.96 -9.04
C TYR A 78 24.22 5.39 -7.63
N PHE A 79 24.62 6.13 -6.59
CA PHE A 79 24.52 5.67 -5.20
C PHE A 79 23.12 5.14 -4.84
N PRO A 80 22.01 5.86 -5.14
CA PRO A 80 20.67 5.33 -4.87
C PRO A 80 20.38 4.05 -5.64
N SER A 81 20.78 3.95 -6.90
CA SER A 81 20.54 2.77 -7.73
C SER A 81 21.30 1.54 -7.24
N VAL A 82 22.55 1.73 -6.77
CA VAL A 82 23.36 0.65 -6.17
C VAL A 82 22.79 0.23 -4.82
N GLU A 83 22.31 1.18 -4.02
CA GLU A 83 21.67 0.90 -2.73
C GLU A 83 20.35 0.11 -2.93
N THR A 84 19.53 0.48 -3.92
CA THR A 84 18.37 -0.30 -4.36
C THR A 84 18.75 -1.73 -4.76
N ALA A 85 19.79 -1.90 -5.58
CA ALA A 85 20.24 -3.23 -6.00
C ALA A 85 20.72 -4.07 -4.81
N LEU A 86 21.39 -3.46 -3.83
CA LEU A 86 21.80 -4.13 -2.59
C LEU A 86 20.57 -4.60 -1.78
N SER A 87 19.55 -3.76 -1.62
CA SER A 87 18.31 -4.11 -0.90
C SER A 87 17.59 -5.28 -1.57
N LEU A 88 17.48 -5.28 -2.90
CA LEU A 88 16.89 -6.40 -3.66
C LEU A 88 17.65 -7.71 -3.44
N VAL A 89 18.97 -7.67 -3.41
CA VAL A 89 19.79 -8.86 -3.14
C VAL A 89 19.66 -9.32 -1.68
N GLN A 90 19.52 -8.39 -0.73
CA GLN A 90 19.27 -8.73 0.68
C GLN A 90 17.92 -9.44 0.86
N ASP A 91 16.89 -9.02 0.15
CA ASP A 91 15.57 -9.66 0.14
C ASP A 91 15.59 -11.01 -0.61
N ALA A 92 16.39 -11.10 -1.68
CA ALA A 92 16.63 -12.34 -2.41
C ALA A 92 17.34 -13.40 -1.56
N ARG A 93 18.10 -13.02 -0.52
CA ARG A 93 18.80 -13.95 0.39
C ARG A 93 19.47 -15.12 -0.37
N PRO A 94 20.29 -14.86 -1.40
CA PRO A 94 20.84 -15.91 -2.24
C PRO A 94 21.73 -16.86 -1.43
N LEU A 95 21.60 -18.16 -1.69
CA LEU A 95 22.43 -19.21 -1.08
C LEU A 95 23.53 -19.67 -2.04
N ALA A 96 24.59 -20.25 -1.47
CA ALA A 96 25.65 -20.85 -2.27
C ALA A 96 25.10 -21.99 -3.13
N GLY A 97 25.46 -22.02 -4.40
CA GLY A 97 24.99 -23.00 -5.38
C GLY A 97 23.60 -22.71 -5.99
N GLU A 98 22.87 -21.69 -5.53
CA GLU A 98 21.56 -21.36 -6.11
C GLU A 98 21.67 -20.86 -7.55
N ARG A 99 20.64 -21.19 -8.33
CA ARG A 99 20.41 -20.66 -9.67
C ARG A 99 19.51 -19.44 -9.56
N VAL A 100 20.04 -18.27 -9.89
CA VAL A 100 19.32 -17.00 -9.76
C VAL A 100 19.02 -16.42 -11.14
N THR A 101 17.77 -16.04 -11.38
CA THR A 101 17.34 -15.36 -12.61
C THR A 101 16.96 -13.91 -12.32
N VAL A 102 17.51 -12.96 -13.07
CA VAL A 102 17.10 -11.55 -13.05
C VAL A 102 16.28 -11.24 -14.30
N VAL A 103 15.02 -10.88 -14.13
CA VAL A 103 14.10 -10.53 -15.22
C VAL A 103 14.01 -9.00 -15.36
N GLY A 104 14.43 -8.51 -16.52
CA GLY A 104 14.61 -7.10 -16.84
C GLY A 104 16.07 -6.66 -16.67
N ALA A 105 16.77 -6.39 -17.76
CA ALA A 105 18.15 -5.90 -17.77
C ALA A 105 18.20 -4.38 -18.03
N GLY A 106 17.30 -3.64 -17.37
CA GLY A 106 17.37 -2.19 -17.26
C GLY A 106 18.44 -1.73 -16.25
N LEU A 107 18.42 -0.45 -15.86
CA LEU A 107 19.43 0.13 -14.96
C LEU A 107 19.56 -0.67 -13.65
N ILE A 108 18.44 -0.94 -12.97
CA ILE A 108 18.44 -1.66 -11.69
C ILE A 108 18.83 -3.13 -11.87
N GLY A 109 18.27 -3.83 -12.86
CA GLY A 109 18.60 -5.24 -13.10
C GLY A 109 20.07 -5.49 -13.43
N LEU A 110 20.69 -4.59 -14.19
CA LEU A 110 22.13 -4.66 -14.47
C LEU A 110 22.97 -4.47 -13.19
N LEU A 111 22.56 -3.59 -12.28
CA LEU A 111 23.22 -3.42 -10.99
C LEU A 111 22.99 -4.63 -10.06
N VAL A 112 21.79 -5.20 -10.05
CA VAL A 112 21.47 -6.44 -9.31
C VAL A 112 22.37 -7.59 -9.78
N LEU A 113 22.52 -7.78 -11.10
CA LEU A 113 23.44 -8.78 -11.65
C LEU A 113 24.88 -8.57 -11.18
N ALA A 114 25.36 -7.32 -11.19
CA ALA A 114 26.69 -7.01 -10.69
C ALA A 114 26.85 -7.36 -9.21
N VAL A 115 25.89 -7.03 -8.36
CA VAL A 115 25.94 -7.40 -6.94
C VAL A 115 25.93 -8.93 -6.78
N LEU A 116 25.05 -9.64 -7.50
CA LEU A 116 24.90 -11.10 -7.42
C LEU A 116 26.12 -11.88 -7.93
N LYS A 117 26.88 -11.36 -8.89
CA LYS A 117 28.12 -11.99 -9.39
C LYS A 117 29.14 -12.28 -8.27
N ARG A 118 29.03 -11.59 -7.14
CA ARG A 118 29.92 -11.73 -5.98
C ARG A 118 29.53 -12.89 -5.06
N PHE A 119 28.37 -13.50 -5.28
CA PHE A 119 27.90 -14.66 -4.53
C PHE A 119 28.36 -15.94 -5.22
N PRO A 120 28.65 -17.02 -4.47
CA PRO A 120 29.02 -18.32 -5.03
C PRO A 120 27.78 -19.05 -5.59
N LEU A 121 27.10 -18.44 -6.56
CA LEU A 121 25.90 -18.98 -7.20
C LEU A 121 26.26 -20.14 -8.14
N GLY A 122 25.34 -21.08 -8.32
CA GLY A 122 25.47 -22.14 -9.31
C GLY A 122 25.31 -21.60 -10.74
N SER A 123 24.35 -20.69 -10.93
CA SER A 123 24.22 -19.91 -12.16
C SER A 123 23.54 -18.56 -11.92
N LEU A 124 23.90 -17.57 -12.76
CA LEU A 124 23.27 -16.25 -12.75
C LEU A 124 22.77 -15.93 -14.16
N ARG A 125 21.44 -15.94 -14.33
CA ARG A 125 20.77 -15.74 -15.61
C ARG A 125 20.15 -14.35 -15.69
N ALA A 126 20.19 -13.74 -16.86
CA ALA A 126 19.46 -12.52 -17.18
C ALA A 126 18.42 -12.77 -18.28
N VAL A 127 17.25 -12.15 -18.16
CA VAL A 127 16.16 -12.24 -19.14
C VAL A 127 15.77 -10.84 -19.58
N ASP A 128 15.93 -10.52 -20.86
CA ASP A 128 15.55 -9.22 -21.43
C ASP A 128 15.35 -9.35 -22.95
N PRO A 129 14.30 -8.75 -23.56
CA PRO A 129 14.03 -8.87 -24.99
C PRO A 129 15.04 -8.11 -25.87
N LEU A 130 15.77 -7.12 -25.34
CA LEU A 130 16.72 -6.34 -26.12
C LEU A 130 18.09 -7.00 -26.13
N THR A 131 18.57 -7.35 -27.33
CA THR A 131 19.91 -7.94 -27.54
C THR A 131 21.02 -7.11 -26.90
N VAL A 132 20.96 -5.77 -26.99
CA VAL A 132 21.97 -4.88 -26.39
C VAL A 132 21.99 -5.01 -24.86
N ARG A 133 20.82 -5.08 -24.22
CA ARG A 133 20.70 -5.25 -22.76
C ARG A 133 21.21 -6.62 -22.32
N ARG A 134 20.99 -7.68 -23.10
CA ARG A 134 21.57 -9.01 -22.85
C ARG A 134 23.11 -9.02 -22.91
N HIS A 135 23.71 -8.28 -23.85
CA HIS A 135 25.18 -8.13 -23.89
C HIS A 135 25.70 -7.37 -22.67
N LEU A 136 25.02 -6.30 -22.24
CA LEU A 136 25.34 -5.60 -21.00
C LEU A 136 25.19 -6.51 -19.77
N ALA A 137 24.13 -7.32 -19.71
CA ALA A 137 23.92 -8.26 -18.62
C ALA A 137 25.08 -9.24 -18.43
N ARG A 138 25.62 -9.80 -19.53
CA ARG A 138 26.83 -10.64 -19.50
C ARG A 138 28.04 -9.88 -18.95
N ARG A 139 28.26 -8.65 -19.41
CA ARG A 139 29.34 -7.78 -18.89
C ARG A 139 29.18 -7.49 -17.40
N MET A 140 27.95 -7.34 -16.93
CA MET A 140 27.63 -7.07 -15.53
C MET A 140 27.68 -8.31 -14.64
N GLY A 141 27.72 -9.52 -15.21
CA GLY A 141 27.98 -10.74 -14.45
C GLY A 141 27.07 -11.93 -14.73
N ALA A 142 26.07 -11.78 -15.59
CA ALA A 142 25.24 -12.91 -15.99
C ALA A 142 26.08 -13.96 -16.74
N SER A 143 26.02 -15.21 -16.28
CA SER A 143 26.60 -16.36 -16.97
C SER A 143 25.88 -16.60 -18.30
N VAL A 144 24.56 -16.39 -18.30
CA VAL A 144 23.69 -16.59 -19.45
C VAL A 144 22.71 -15.42 -19.54
N ALA A 145 22.47 -14.91 -20.75
CA ALA A 145 21.46 -13.87 -21.00
C ALA A 145 20.57 -14.30 -22.18
N VAL A 146 19.27 -14.43 -21.94
CA VAL A 146 18.31 -15.01 -22.88
C VAL A 146 17.17 -14.06 -23.22
N ASP A 147 16.64 -14.23 -24.42
CA ASP A 147 15.39 -13.60 -24.82
C ASP A 147 14.21 -14.28 -24.10
N PRO A 148 13.21 -13.54 -23.59
CA PRO A 148 12.03 -14.13 -22.97
C PRO A 148 11.33 -15.16 -23.86
N GLY A 149 11.31 -14.96 -25.18
CA GLY A 149 10.67 -15.88 -26.14
C GLY A 149 11.38 -17.23 -26.29
N MET A 150 12.64 -17.33 -25.85
CA MET A 150 13.42 -18.57 -25.87
C MET A 150 13.22 -19.43 -24.61
N LEU A 151 12.51 -18.89 -23.60
CA LEU A 151 12.25 -19.61 -22.37
C LEU A 151 11.09 -20.59 -22.55
N ARG A 152 11.27 -21.82 -22.06
CA ARG A 152 10.18 -22.79 -22.01
C ARG A 152 9.11 -22.30 -21.05
N THR A 153 7.91 -22.04 -21.57
CA THR A 153 6.71 -21.90 -20.74
C THR A 153 6.26 -23.29 -20.31
N GLY A 154 6.07 -23.51 -19.02
CA GLY A 154 5.79 -24.82 -18.43
C GLY A 154 4.45 -25.44 -18.85
N MET A 155 4.33 -25.90 -20.10
CA MET A 155 3.26 -26.76 -20.61
C MET A 155 3.86 -28.03 -21.24
N LYS A 156 4.50 -28.84 -20.40
CA LYS A 156 4.56 -30.31 -20.49
C LYS A 156 5.10 -30.87 -19.16
N LYS A 157 4.40 -30.61 -18.06
CA LYS A 157 4.50 -31.49 -16.89
C LYS A 157 3.88 -32.82 -17.35
N LYS A 158 4.70 -33.82 -17.65
CA LYS A 158 4.23 -35.20 -17.82
C LYS A 158 3.47 -35.56 -16.54
N GLY A 159 2.15 -35.64 -16.64
CA GLY A 159 1.30 -36.14 -15.58
C GLY A 159 1.70 -37.59 -15.28
N ALA A 160 1.80 -37.89 -14.00
CA ALA A 160 1.70 -39.25 -13.51
C ALA A 160 0.38 -39.86 -14.01
N GLY A 161 0.46 -41.07 -14.58
CA GLY A 161 -0.64 -41.99 -14.79
C GLY A 161 -1.72 -41.56 -15.80
N ASP A 162 -1.59 -42.01 -17.04
CA ASP A 162 -2.75 -42.60 -17.73
C ASP A 162 -2.28 -43.65 -18.74
N GLU A 163 -2.75 -44.87 -18.55
CA GLU A 163 -2.58 -45.98 -19.48
C GLU A 163 -3.67 -45.85 -20.56
N GLY A 164 -3.27 -45.89 -21.83
CA GLY A 164 -4.19 -46.24 -22.92
C GLY A 164 -4.28 -45.23 -24.06
N GLY A 165 -4.18 -45.75 -25.28
CA GLY A 165 -4.62 -45.06 -26.49
C GLY A 165 -3.49 -44.76 -27.48
N GLY A 166 -3.15 -45.76 -28.30
CA GLY A 166 -2.31 -45.57 -29.48
C GLY A 166 -2.99 -44.66 -30.52
N GLY A 167 -2.18 -43.80 -31.14
CA GLY A 167 -2.57 -43.00 -32.29
C GLY A 167 -1.31 -42.51 -32.99
N ARG A 168 -0.98 -43.14 -34.11
CA ARG A 168 0.02 -42.67 -35.08
C ARG A 168 -0.50 -41.38 -35.71
N GLU A 169 0.38 -40.40 -35.90
CA GLU A 169 0.29 -39.50 -37.04
C GLU A 169 1.70 -38.98 -37.41
N GLU A 170 1.89 -38.89 -38.72
CA GLU A 170 3.16 -38.88 -39.44
C GLU A 170 3.65 -37.46 -39.76
N GLY A 171 4.97 -37.34 -39.97
CA GLY A 171 5.54 -36.59 -41.10
C GLY A 171 5.58 -35.06 -41.03
N GLY A 172 6.79 -34.49 -40.94
CA GLY A 172 7.00 -33.05 -41.10
C GLY A 172 8.46 -32.59 -40.98
N ASP A 173 9.26 -32.98 -41.97
CA ASP A 173 10.52 -32.40 -42.48
C ASP A 173 11.28 -31.35 -41.61
N ARG A 174 12.41 -31.74 -40.99
CA ARG A 174 13.41 -30.84 -40.44
C ARG A 174 14.56 -30.69 -41.44
N ARG A 175 14.64 -29.52 -42.08
CA ARG A 175 15.85 -29.09 -42.78
C ARG A 175 16.91 -28.66 -41.78
N GLU A 176 18.08 -29.22 -41.98
CA GLU A 176 19.34 -28.92 -41.31
C GLU A 176 19.73 -27.45 -41.47
N ALA A 177 20.14 -26.85 -40.35
CA ALA A 177 21.14 -25.78 -40.35
C ALA A 177 22.18 -26.17 -39.29
N GLY A 178 23.31 -26.69 -39.75
CA GLY A 178 24.50 -26.92 -38.94
C GLY A 178 25.34 -25.64 -38.79
N GLY A 179 26.19 -25.64 -37.76
CA GLY A 179 27.26 -24.66 -37.57
C GLY A 179 27.38 -24.23 -36.10
N GLY A 180 28.32 -24.83 -35.38
CA GLY A 180 28.38 -24.82 -33.92
C GLY A 180 28.97 -23.59 -33.25
N GLU A 181 28.57 -23.42 -31.98
CA GLU A 181 29.44 -22.94 -30.91
C GLU A 181 29.40 -24.01 -29.80
N GLU A 182 30.49 -24.77 -29.68
CA GLU A 182 30.70 -25.77 -28.65
C GLU A 182 30.83 -25.08 -27.28
N GLY A 183 29.94 -25.43 -26.33
CA GLY A 183 30.05 -25.02 -24.92
C GLY A 183 28.76 -24.52 -24.24
N ALA A 184 27.60 -24.56 -24.90
CA ALA A 184 26.32 -24.28 -24.23
C ALA A 184 25.90 -25.50 -23.39
N TRP A 185 26.13 -25.44 -22.09
CA TRP A 185 25.48 -26.32 -21.11
C TRP A 185 23.97 -26.37 -21.39
N GLU A 186 23.36 -27.55 -21.21
CA GLU A 186 21.92 -27.83 -21.30
C GLU A 186 21.08 -27.00 -20.31
N GLU A 187 21.13 -25.67 -20.39
CA GLU A 187 20.41 -24.75 -19.50
C GLU A 187 19.03 -24.33 -20.05
N GLU A 188 18.67 -24.76 -21.27
CA GLU A 188 17.36 -24.52 -21.89
C GLU A 188 16.25 -25.35 -21.21
N GLY A 189 15.82 -24.87 -20.05
CA GLY A 189 14.74 -25.45 -19.25
C GLY A 189 15.06 -25.66 -17.77
N VAL A 190 16.22 -25.20 -17.31
CA VAL A 190 16.57 -25.28 -15.88
C VAL A 190 15.88 -24.14 -15.13
N GLU A 191 14.98 -24.52 -14.21
CA GLU A 191 14.23 -23.61 -13.35
C GLU A 191 15.13 -22.93 -12.30
N ALA A 192 14.88 -21.65 -12.03
CA ALA A 192 15.59 -20.87 -11.04
C ALA A 192 15.12 -21.19 -9.62
N ASP A 193 16.03 -21.20 -8.65
CA ASP A 193 15.68 -21.31 -7.23
C ASP A 193 15.13 -19.96 -6.72
N THR A 194 15.73 -18.86 -7.19
CA THR A 194 15.26 -17.49 -6.94
C THR A 194 15.20 -16.68 -8.24
N SER A 195 14.06 -16.05 -8.51
CA SER A 195 13.93 -15.03 -9.55
C SER A 195 13.79 -13.64 -8.94
N ILE A 196 14.47 -12.65 -9.49
CA ILE A 196 14.34 -11.24 -9.12
C ILE A 196 13.79 -10.50 -10.33
N GLU A 197 12.61 -9.95 -10.18
CA GLU A 197 11.90 -9.21 -11.20
C GLU A 197 12.13 -7.72 -10.98
N VAL A 198 12.60 -7.01 -12.02
CA VAL A 198 12.88 -5.56 -12.01
C VAL A 198 12.55 -4.89 -13.36
N SER A 199 11.67 -5.49 -14.16
CA SER A 199 11.32 -5.02 -15.51
C SER A 199 10.21 -3.98 -15.54
N GLY A 200 9.34 -3.96 -14.52
CA GLY A 200 8.17 -3.08 -14.47
C GLY A 200 7.07 -3.41 -15.48
N VAL A 201 7.13 -4.56 -16.15
CA VAL A 201 6.09 -5.01 -17.09
C VAL A 201 5.46 -6.34 -16.65
N ALA A 202 4.14 -6.45 -16.74
CA ALA A 202 3.40 -7.62 -16.26
C ALA A 202 3.87 -8.95 -16.90
N ALA A 203 4.25 -8.92 -18.19
CA ALA A 203 4.82 -10.07 -18.87
C ALA A 203 6.17 -10.51 -18.27
N GLY A 204 6.97 -9.56 -17.76
CA GLY A 204 8.21 -9.85 -17.05
C GLY A 204 7.95 -10.54 -15.70
N LEU A 205 6.92 -10.11 -14.96
CA LEU A 205 6.50 -10.80 -13.74
C LEU A 205 6.02 -12.22 -14.02
N GLN A 206 5.20 -12.40 -15.06
CA GLN A 206 4.78 -13.74 -15.45
C GLN A 206 5.98 -14.61 -15.84
N THR A 207 6.97 -14.04 -16.54
CA THR A 207 8.21 -14.74 -16.89
C THR A 207 8.98 -15.16 -15.64
N ALA A 208 9.11 -14.29 -14.63
CA ALA A 208 9.76 -14.63 -13.38
C ALA A 208 9.04 -15.77 -12.64
N ILE A 209 7.71 -15.77 -12.63
CA ILE A 209 6.89 -16.86 -12.06
C ILE A 209 7.12 -18.16 -12.82
N ASP A 210 7.04 -18.13 -14.16
CA ASP A 210 7.15 -19.31 -15.01
C ASP A 210 8.54 -19.94 -15.01
N GLN A 211 9.58 -19.15 -14.71
CA GLN A 211 10.97 -19.62 -14.64
C GLN A 211 11.42 -20.04 -13.25
N THR A 212 10.60 -19.82 -12.21
CA THR A 212 10.97 -20.20 -10.84
C THR A 212 10.48 -21.60 -10.53
N GLY A 213 11.38 -22.43 -10.04
CA GLY A 213 11.11 -23.85 -9.81
C GLY A 213 10.29 -24.10 -8.54
N TYR A 214 9.87 -25.35 -8.37
CA TYR A 214 9.07 -25.77 -7.21
C TYR A 214 9.72 -25.35 -5.88
N GLY A 215 8.94 -24.68 -5.00
CA GLY A 215 9.39 -24.17 -3.70
C GLY A 215 10.28 -22.91 -3.77
N GLY A 216 10.56 -22.43 -4.97
CA GLY A 216 11.40 -21.28 -5.23
C GLY A 216 10.74 -19.94 -4.86
N LYS A 217 11.51 -18.86 -5.04
CA LYS A 217 11.12 -17.51 -4.63
C LYS A 217 11.17 -16.54 -5.79
N VAL A 218 10.15 -15.70 -5.91
CA VAL A 218 10.13 -14.54 -6.81
C VAL A 218 10.19 -13.27 -5.97
N VAL A 219 11.27 -12.52 -6.08
CA VAL A 219 11.42 -11.18 -5.49
C VAL A 219 10.96 -10.15 -6.51
N ILE A 220 9.96 -9.36 -6.15
CA ILE A 220 9.37 -8.34 -6.99
C ILE A 220 9.96 -6.99 -6.58
N GLY A 221 10.81 -6.44 -7.42
CA GLY A 221 11.44 -5.12 -7.25
C GLY A 221 10.81 -4.01 -8.10
N SER A 222 9.82 -4.35 -8.93
CA SER A 222 9.07 -3.39 -9.74
C SER A 222 7.68 -3.09 -9.18
N TRP A 223 7.05 -2.07 -9.75
CA TRP A 223 5.69 -1.66 -9.44
C TRP A 223 4.76 -1.82 -10.65
N TYR A 224 3.51 -2.22 -10.42
CA TYR A 224 2.51 -2.55 -11.44
C TYR A 224 1.16 -1.86 -11.25
N GLY A 225 1.08 -0.87 -10.35
CA GLY A 225 -0.11 -0.03 -10.23
C GLY A 225 -0.19 0.95 -11.41
N ASN A 226 -1.39 1.32 -11.83
CA ASN A 226 -1.69 2.33 -12.87
C ASN A 226 -1.71 1.88 -14.34
N HIS A 227 -1.89 0.59 -14.64
CA HIS A 227 -2.38 0.21 -15.98
C HIS A 227 -3.92 0.13 -15.96
N GLU A 228 -4.60 0.74 -16.93
CA GLU A 228 -6.07 0.59 -17.14
C GLU A 228 -6.48 -0.88 -17.20
N THR A 229 -5.54 -1.75 -17.58
CA THR A 229 -5.66 -3.20 -17.49
C THR A 229 -4.82 -3.71 -16.30
N PRO A 230 -5.43 -4.34 -15.29
CA PRO A 230 -4.69 -5.03 -14.23
C PRO A 230 -3.66 -6.00 -14.81
N ALA A 231 -2.52 -6.17 -14.14
CA ALA A 231 -1.54 -7.18 -14.50
C ALA A 231 -2.17 -8.59 -14.42
N ALA A 232 -2.59 -9.14 -15.56
CA ALA A 232 -3.23 -10.44 -15.64
C ALA A 232 -2.18 -11.55 -15.48
N LEU A 233 -1.96 -11.98 -14.22
CA LEU A 233 -1.05 -13.08 -13.89
C LEU A 233 -1.78 -14.43 -13.93
N ARG A 234 -1.08 -15.46 -14.43
CA ARG A 234 -1.57 -16.84 -14.50
C ARG A 234 -1.23 -17.58 -13.21
N LEU A 235 -2.03 -17.36 -12.17
CA LEU A 235 -1.86 -18.01 -10.85
C LEU A 235 -2.70 -19.28 -10.66
N GLY A 236 -2.99 -19.99 -11.76
CA GLY A 236 -3.84 -21.19 -11.77
C GLY A 236 -3.16 -22.46 -11.22
N LEU A 237 -3.66 -23.64 -11.60
CA LEU A 237 -3.24 -24.94 -11.04
C LEU A 237 -1.73 -25.17 -11.04
N ALA A 238 -1.01 -24.73 -12.08
CA ALA A 238 0.44 -24.88 -12.18
C ALA A 238 1.19 -24.08 -11.10
N PHE A 239 0.74 -22.85 -10.82
CA PHE A 239 1.26 -21.99 -9.75
C PHE A 239 0.85 -22.51 -8.37
N HIS A 240 -0.40 -22.91 -8.20
CA HIS A 240 -0.88 -23.46 -6.93
C HIS A 240 -0.06 -24.70 -6.50
N ARG A 241 0.33 -25.54 -7.46
CA ARG A 241 1.15 -26.74 -7.23
C ARG A 241 2.65 -26.46 -7.12
N SER A 242 3.15 -25.26 -7.42
CA SER A 242 4.58 -24.99 -7.39
C SER A 242 5.09 -24.52 -6.04
N HIS A 243 4.22 -24.23 -5.06
CA HIS A 243 4.62 -23.75 -3.72
C HIS A 243 5.58 -22.52 -3.78
N LEU A 244 5.41 -21.68 -4.80
CA LEU A 244 6.23 -20.49 -4.97
C LEU A 244 5.95 -19.45 -3.89
N ARG A 245 7.00 -18.74 -3.48
CA ARG A 245 6.90 -17.56 -2.60
C ARG A 245 7.04 -16.31 -3.43
N LEU A 246 6.00 -15.46 -3.44
CA LEU A 246 6.09 -14.11 -3.97
C LEU A 246 6.47 -13.16 -2.84
N TYR A 247 7.55 -12.42 -3.01
CA TYR A 247 8.08 -11.49 -2.02
C TYR A 247 8.25 -10.12 -2.66
N VAL A 248 7.57 -9.10 -2.15
CA VAL A 248 7.69 -7.74 -2.65
C VAL A 248 8.82 -7.04 -1.90
N SER A 249 9.83 -6.55 -2.63
CA SER A 249 10.94 -5.80 -2.05
C SER A 249 10.56 -4.33 -1.89
N GLN A 250 10.96 -3.72 -0.77
CA GLN A 250 10.81 -2.30 -0.51
C GLN A 250 12.20 -1.68 -0.41
N VAL A 251 12.45 -0.61 -1.17
CA VAL A 251 13.82 -0.07 -1.33
C VAL A 251 14.17 1.01 -0.30
N SER A 252 13.19 1.56 0.40
CA SER A 252 13.35 2.60 1.43
C SER A 252 13.56 2.04 2.84
N ARG A 253 13.14 0.79 3.08
CA ARG A 253 13.12 0.07 4.36
C ARG A 253 13.57 -1.37 4.10
N ILE A 254 14.43 -1.87 4.96
CA ILE A 254 14.86 -3.28 4.91
C ILE A 254 13.95 -4.15 5.79
N SER A 255 13.93 -5.44 5.50
CA SER A 255 13.19 -6.44 6.30
C SER A 255 13.59 -6.39 7.78
N THR A 256 12.61 -6.61 8.67
CA THR A 256 12.77 -6.47 10.13
C THR A 256 13.89 -7.37 10.67
N GLU A 257 14.12 -8.53 10.07
CA GLU A 257 15.17 -9.47 10.46
C GLU A 257 16.60 -8.95 10.20
N LEU A 258 16.72 -7.91 9.37
CA LEU A 258 17.97 -7.23 9.05
C LEU A 258 18.11 -5.89 9.79
N GLN A 259 17.02 -5.26 10.24
CA GLN A 259 17.01 -3.87 10.73
C GLN A 259 18.04 -3.59 11.84
N ASP A 260 18.13 -4.44 12.85
CA ASP A 260 19.06 -4.24 13.98
C ASP A 260 20.54 -4.37 13.58
N ARG A 261 20.83 -5.22 12.58
CA ARG A 261 22.21 -5.54 12.16
C ARG A 261 22.67 -4.72 10.96
N TRP A 262 21.75 -4.22 10.16
CA TRP A 262 21.99 -3.47 8.93
C TRP A 262 21.54 -2.01 9.09
N THR A 263 22.21 -1.31 10.01
CA THR A 263 22.03 0.12 10.18
C THR A 263 22.19 0.87 8.86
N LYS A 264 21.53 2.03 8.73
CA LYS A 264 21.64 2.92 7.56
C LYS A 264 23.10 3.21 7.20
N ALA A 265 23.93 3.48 8.21
CA ALA A 265 25.36 3.70 8.02
C ALA A 265 26.08 2.49 7.40
N ARG A 266 25.83 1.28 7.89
CA ARG A 266 26.42 0.04 7.34
C ARG A 266 25.99 -0.21 5.91
N ARG A 267 24.70 0.01 5.60
CA ARG A 267 24.19 -0.11 4.22
C ARG A 267 24.86 0.88 3.28
N TYR A 268 24.95 2.15 3.68
CA TYR A 268 25.59 3.19 2.88
C TYR A 268 27.07 2.90 2.64
N GLN A 269 27.80 2.47 3.67
CA GLN A 269 29.20 2.05 3.51
C GLN A 269 29.35 0.88 2.54
N THR A 270 28.44 -0.09 2.59
CA THR A 270 28.43 -1.23 1.68
C THR A 270 28.12 -0.80 0.25
N ALA A 271 27.11 0.06 0.06
CA ALA A 271 26.76 0.62 -1.25
C ALA A 271 27.92 1.41 -1.86
N TRP A 272 28.64 2.23 -1.07
CA TRP A 272 29.84 2.93 -1.55
C TRP A 272 30.95 1.98 -2.00
N ARG A 273 31.17 0.89 -1.25
CA ARG A 273 32.16 -0.13 -1.63
C ARG A 273 31.78 -0.80 -2.95
N LEU A 274 30.53 -1.23 -3.07
CA LEU A 274 29.99 -1.83 -4.30
C LEU A 274 30.12 -0.87 -5.48
N LEU A 275 29.79 0.41 -5.30
CA LEU A 275 29.87 1.42 -6.34
C LEU A 275 31.32 1.63 -6.83
N LYS A 276 32.31 1.63 -5.91
CA LYS A 276 33.73 1.71 -6.26
C LYS A 276 34.23 0.53 -7.11
N GLU A 277 33.67 -0.66 -6.86
CA GLU A 277 34.02 -1.87 -7.60
C GLU A 277 33.26 -2.01 -8.92
N ILE A 278 31.97 -1.66 -8.95
CA ILE A 278 31.09 -1.78 -10.12
C ILE A 278 31.41 -0.69 -11.15
N ARG A 279 31.73 0.53 -10.69
CA ARG A 279 31.94 1.73 -11.53
C ARG A 279 30.86 1.92 -12.61
N PRO A 280 29.59 2.10 -12.19
CA PRO A 280 28.44 2.04 -13.10
C PRO A 280 28.55 3.01 -14.29
N SER A 281 29.19 4.17 -14.11
CA SER A 281 29.27 5.19 -15.15
C SER A 281 30.07 4.77 -16.39
N THR A 282 30.90 3.73 -16.27
CA THR A 282 31.71 3.18 -17.37
C THR A 282 30.91 2.27 -18.29
N THR A 283 29.84 1.66 -17.77
CA THR A 283 29.10 0.61 -18.46
C THR A 283 27.63 0.99 -18.70
N LEU A 284 27.03 1.77 -17.79
CA LEU A 284 25.60 2.09 -17.82
C LEU A 284 25.29 3.47 -18.40
N THR A 285 26.20 4.45 -18.24
CA THR A 285 25.99 5.80 -18.78
C THR A 285 26.19 5.79 -20.29
N SER A 286 25.09 5.91 -21.04
CA SER A 286 25.12 6.02 -22.51
C SER A 286 25.50 7.43 -22.97
N ARG A 287 25.03 8.46 -22.23
CA ARG A 287 25.24 9.87 -22.59
C ARG A 287 25.53 10.74 -21.37
N VAL A 288 26.46 11.67 -21.55
CA VAL A 288 26.65 12.81 -20.65
C VAL A 288 26.30 14.07 -21.42
N VAL A 289 25.35 14.84 -20.89
CA VAL A 289 24.73 15.97 -21.58
C VAL A 289 24.84 17.25 -20.77
N ALA A 290 24.96 18.36 -21.47
CA ALA A 290 24.82 19.68 -20.86
C ALA A 290 23.34 19.96 -20.50
N PRO A 291 23.04 20.87 -19.56
CA PRO A 291 21.67 21.20 -19.17
C PRO A 291 20.76 21.60 -20.35
N GLU A 292 21.34 22.23 -21.37
CA GLU A 292 20.61 22.68 -22.56
C GLU A 292 20.14 21.53 -23.47
N GLN A 293 20.74 20.34 -23.31
CA GLN A 293 20.48 19.15 -24.14
C GLN A 293 19.60 18.11 -23.45
N VAL A 294 19.04 18.45 -22.29
CA VAL A 294 18.26 17.53 -21.46
C VAL A 294 17.00 17.06 -22.20
N LYS A 295 16.34 17.95 -22.93
CA LYS A 295 15.12 17.63 -23.69
C LYS A 295 15.36 16.52 -24.71
N GLU A 296 16.41 16.64 -25.51
CA GLU A 296 16.79 15.65 -26.52
C GLU A 296 17.21 14.33 -25.87
N ALA A 297 17.85 14.39 -24.71
CA ALA A 297 18.29 13.21 -23.99
C ALA A 297 17.12 12.40 -23.39
N PHE A 298 16.11 13.07 -22.83
CA PHE A 298 14.88 12.42 -22.37
C PHE A 298 14.07 11.84 -23.53
N HIS A 299 13.99 12.56 -24.67
CA HIS A 299 13.33 12.03 -25.86
C HIS A 299 14.04 10.76 -26.39
N ALA A 300 15.37 10.70 -26.33
CA ALA A 300 16.13 9.51 -26.72
C ALA A 300 15.97 8.33 -25.74
N LEU A 301 15.77 8.58 -24.44
CA LEU A 301 15.45 7.51 -23.47
C LEU A 301 14.13 6.81 -23.82
N ASP A 302 13.14 7.58 -24.26
CA ASP A 302 11.80 7.08 -24.61
C ASP A 302 11.78 6.39 -25.98
N THR A 303 12.37 7.03 -27.00
CA THR A 303 12.29 6.56 -28.40
C THR A 303 13.40 5.59 -28.80
N GLN A 304 14.54 5.57 -28.10
CA GLN A 304 15.72 4.78 -28.44
C GLN A 304 16.25 3.95 -27.24
N PRO A 305 15.41 3.12 -26.60
CA PRO A 305 15.76 2.39 -25.37
C PRO A 305 16.85 1.33 -25.54
N ALA A 306 17.19 0.96 -26.79
CA ALA A 306 18.30 0.08 -27.11
C ALA A 306 19.66 0.80 -27.12
N GLU A 307 19.67 2.11 -27.40
CA GLU A 307 20.89 2.92 -27.50
C GLU A 307 21.10 3.79 -26.25
N THR A 308 20.02 4.14 -25.55
CA THR A 308 20.05 5.05 -24.41
C THR A 308 19.52 4.35 -23.16
N LEU A 309 20.44 3.88 -22.30
CA LEU A 309 20.10 3.22 -21.03
C LEU A 309 20.06 4.20 -19.85
N ALA A 310 21.05 5.09 -19.75
CA ALA A 310 21.13 6.07 -18.68
C ALA A 310 21.81 7.36 -19.14
N VAL A 311 21.17 8.49 -18.86
CA VAL A 311 21.63 9.84 -19.18
C VAL A 311 22.11 10.51 -17.91
N MET A 312 23.26 11.17 -17.98
CA MET A 312 23.80 12.00 -16.91
C MET A 312 23.84 13.46 -17.33
N ILE A 313 23.37 14.35 -16.45
CA ILE A 313 23.39 15.79 -16.68
C ILE A 313 24.61 16.35 -15.97
N ASP A 314 25.54 16.94 -16.73
CA ASP A 314 26.72 17.61 -16.19
C ASP A 314 26.57 19.12 -16.28
N TYR A 315 26.22 19.74 -15.14
CA TYR A 315 26.04 21.19 -15.02
C TYR A 315 27.32 22.01 -15.20
N ARG A 316 28.49 21.37 -15.30
CA ARG A 316 29.77 22.02 -15.61
C ARG A 316 29.94 22.24 -17.12
N MET A 317 29.25 21.47 -17.95
CA MET A 317 29.31 21.58 -19.40
C MET A 317 28.44 22.76 -19.86
N LYS A 318 29.05 23.87 -20.28
CA LYS A 318 28.37 24.96 -21.00
C LYS A 318 28.78 24.95 -22.47
N GLY A 319 27.81 24.92 -23.39
CA GLY A 319 28.05 25.04 -24.84
C GLY A 319 28.83 23.87 -25.48
N ALA A 320 28.97 22.74 -24.79
CA ALA A 320 29.68 21.57 -25.31
C ALA A 320 28.73 20.59 -26.00
N LYS A 321 29.11 20.03 -27.16
CA LYS A 321 28.37 18.95 -27.82
C LYS A 321 28.35 17.70 -26.91
N ALA A 322 27.18 17.08 -26.79
CA ALA A 322 26.97 15.82 -26.06
C ALA A 322 28.08 14.80 -26.38
N ARG A 323 28.69 14.24 -25.33
CA ARG A 323 29.65 13.15 -25.49
C ARG A 323 28.88 11.83 -25.45
N ASN A 324 28.73 11.18 -26.60
CA ASN A 324 28.37 9.77 -26.62
C ASN A 324 29.56 8.98 -26.08
N LYS A 325 29.39 8.27 -24.95
CA LYS A 325 30.32 7.21 -24.58
C LYS A 325 30.06 6.03 -25.50
N GLY A 326 30.51 6.14 -26.75
CA GLY A 326 30.44 5.05 -27.71
C GLY A 326 31.18 3.83 -27.17
N ALA A 327 30.54 2.66 -27.26
CA ALA A 327 31.14 1.38 -26.96
C ALA A 327 32.50 1.27 -27.67
N GLY A 328 33.58 1.18 -26.89
CA GLY A 328 34.88 0.81 -27.40
C GLY A 328 34.88 -0.66 -27.78
N ASP A 329 34.36 -0.98 -28.96
CA ASP A 329 34.85 -2.09 -29.78
C ASP A 329 34.45 -1.88 -31.25
N LYS A 330 35.43 -1.69 -32.13
CA LYS A 330 35.24 -1.46 -33.57
C LYS A 330 35.16 -2.79 -34.31
N ARG A 331 34.16 -3.64 -34.07
CA ARG A 331 33.91 -4.87 -34.87
C ARG A 331 32.45 -5.33 -34.90
N LEU A 332 31.49 -4.45 -35.19
CA LEU A 332 30.13 -4.89 -35.55
C LEU A 332 29.64 -4.19 -36.83
N LEU A 333 29.13 -5.05 -37.72
CA LEU A 333 28.80 -4.81 -39.13
C LEU A 333 27.68 -3.77 -39.32
N HIS A 334 27.87 -2.90 -40.31
CA HIS A 334 26.84 -2.01 -40.83
C HIS A 334 25.68 -2.82 -41.45
N LEU A 335 24.47 -2.70 -40.90
CA LEU A 335 23.24 -2.91 -41.65
C LEU A 335 22.59 -1.56 -41.93
N LYS A 336 22.50 -1.20 -43.23
CA LYS A 336 21.67 -0.10 -43.71
C LYS A 336 20.21 -0.54 -43.67
N SER A 337 19.39 0.08 -42.83
CA SER A 337 17.93 0.04 -43.00
C SER A 337 17.49 1.23 -43.85
N PHE A 338 17.04 0.94 -45.06
CA PHE A 338 16.21 1.83 -45.88
C PHE A 338 14.83 1.94 -45.21
N CYS A 339 14.31 3.15 -45.02
CA CYS A 339 12.86 3.35 -44.97
C CYS A 339 12.51 4.75 -45.52
N PRO A 340 11.47 4.88 -46.36
CA PRO A 340 11.23 6.04 -47.19
C PRO A 340 10.45 7.14 -46.47
N SER A 341 10.58 8.35 -47.02
CA SER A 341 9.83 9.56 -46.68
C SER A 341 8.31 9.33 -46.59
N TRP A 342 7.72 9.71 -45.47
CA TRP A 342 6.28 9.99 -45.36
C TRP A 342 6.07 11.32 -44.64
N THR A 343 5.29 12.20 -45.28
CA THR A 343 4.84 13.50 -44.78
C THR A 343 3.61 13.37 -43.87
N PRO A 344 3.38 14.31 -42.95
CA PRO A 344 2.40 14.16 -41.88
C PRO A 344 0.98 14.52 -42.33
N SER A 345 0.02 13.66 -42.01
CA SER A 345 -1.41 13.99 -42.07
C SER A 345 -2.02 13.90 -40.67
N LEU A 346 -2.47 15.07 -40.23
CA LEU A 346 -3.50 15.37 -39.22
C LEU A 346 -4.36 14.19 -38.75
N LEU A 347 -4.42 13.99 -37.42
CA LEU A 347 -5.60 13.61 -36.61
C LEU A 347 -5.17 13.50 -35.11
N PRO A 348 -6.11 13.60 -34.15
CA PRO A 348 -6.29 14.77 -33.28
C PRO A 348 -5.68 14.62 -31.88
N ASP A 349 -5.58 15.75 -31.19
CA ASP A 349 -5.20 15.90 -29.77
C ASP A 349 -5.88 14.85 -28.87
N MET A 350 -5.12 13.82 -28.50
CA MET A 350 -5.49 12.89 -27.44
C MET A 350 -4.89 13.46 -26.15
N PHE A 351 -5.72 14.22 -25.43
CA PHE A 351 -5.42 14.74 -24.10
C PHE A 351 -4.96 13.60 -23.18
N LEU A 352 -3.65 13.52 -22.90
CA LEU A 352 -3.10 12.79 -21.78
C LEU A 352 -3.54 13.50 -20.49
N THR A 353 -4.64 13.03 -19.90
CA THR A 353 -5.02 13.41 -18.54
C THR A 353 -4.11 12.71 -17.54
N ARG A 354 -3.64 13.53 -16.61
CA ARG A 354 -2.62 13.27 -15.60
C ARG A 354 -3.16 12.45 -14.43
N SER A 355 -2.30 11.67 -13.77
CA SER A 355 -2.46 11.34 -12.35
C SER A 355 -1.14 10.87 -11.73
N GLU A 356 -0.23 11.82 -11.47
CA GLU A 356 0.83 11.65 -10.48
C GLU A 356 0.41 12.37 -9.19
N TYR A 357 -0.47 11.80 -8.37
CA TYR A 357 -0.62 12.27 -6.99
C TYR A 357 -0.90 11.11 -6.03
N ASP A 358 -0.38 11.28 -4.81
CA ASP A 358 -0.66 10.51 -3.59
C ASP A 358 0.35 9.45 -3.12
N ARG A 359 1.63 9.85 -2.99
CA ARG A 359 2.66 9.03 -2.32
C ARG A 359 2.92 9.39 -0.86
N GLY A 360 2.60 10.61 -0.44
CA GLY A 360 2.90 11.08 0.91
C GLY A 360 1.68 11.05 1.82
N VAL A 361 1.85 10.55 3.05
CA VAL A 361 0.75 10.49 4.04
C VAL A 361 0.28 11.89 4.44
N ASN A 362 1.20 12.87 4.36
CA ASN A 362 0.98 14.27 4.70
C ASN A 362 0.81 15.16 3.45
N THR A 363 0.31 14.60 2.34
CA THR A 363 0.10 15.37 1.10
C THR A 363 -1.19 16.20 1.19
N PHE A 364 -1.06 17.52 1.00
CA PHE A 364 -2.20 18.43 0.92
C PHE A 364 -2.72 18.53 -0.52
N SER A 365 -4.04 18.64 -0.66
CA SER A 365 -4.76 18.98 -1.88
C SER A 365 -4.58 20.47 -2.21
N PRO A 366 -4.83 20.88 -3.47
CA PRO A 366 -4.81 22.29 -3.86
C PRO A 366 -5.74 23.18 -3.03
N GLU A 367 -6.81 22.62 -2.46
CA GLU A 367 -7.74 23.32 -1.57
C GLU A 367 -7.28 23.34 -0.09
N GLY A 368 -6.09 22.80 0.21
CA GLY A 368 -5.53 22.75 1.56
C GLY A 368 -6.04 21.61 2.44
N ARG A 369 -6.64 20.56 1.86
CA ARG A 369 -7.13 19.37 2.59
C ARG A 369 -6.12 18.23 2.55
N LEU A 370 -6.02 17.40 3.58
CA LEU A 370 -5.12 16.24 3.54
C LEU A 370 -5.75 15.08 2.75
N PHE A 371 -5.12 14.64 1.65
CA PHE A 371 -5.69 13.61 0.78
C PHE A 371 -6.00 12.30 1.52
N GLN A 372 -5.07 11.81 2.34
CA GLN A 372 -5.26 10.58 3.10
C GLN A 372 -6.41 10.68 4.12
N VAL A 373 -6.66 11.87 4.68
CA VAL A 373 -7.79 12.10 5.59
C VAL A 373 -9.10 12.11 4.81
N GLU A 374 -9.15 12.80 3.66
CA GLU A 374 -10.34 12.80 2.79
C GLU A 374 -10.68 11.37 2.34
N TYR A 375 -9.69 10.56 2.00
CA TYR A 375 -9.90 9.16 1.60
C TYR A 375 -10.42 8.32 2.76
N ALA A 376 -9.92 8.55 3.98
CA ALA A 376 -10.43 7.89 5.17
C ALA A 376 -11.89 8.32 5.48
N ILE A 377 -12.23 9.59 5.27
CA ILE A 377 -13.60 10.11 5.40
C ILE A 377 -14.53 9.46 4.37
N GLU A 378 -14.10 9.32 3.10
CA GLU A 378 -14.89 8.63 2.08
C GLU A 378 -15.06 7.13 2.39
N ALA A 379 -14.05 6.49 3.00
CA ALA A 379 -14.15 5.09 3.42
C ALA A 379 -15.24 4.86 4.50
N ILE A 380 -15.53 5.86 5.34
CA ILE A 380 -16.61 5.78 6.34
C ILE A 380 -17.97 5.63 5.66
N LYS A 381 -18.17 6.29 4.50
CA LYS A 381 -19.43 6.21 3.74
C LYS A 381 -19.68 4.82 3.16
N LEU A 382 -18.71 3.91 3.18
CA LEU A 382 -18.91 2.51 2.80
C LEU A 382 -19.37 1.63 3.98
N GLY A 383 -19.25 2.14 5.22
CA GLY A 383 -19.65 1.46 6.44
C GLY A 383 -21.16 1.37 6.64
N SER A 384 -21.59 0.50 7.57
CA SER A 384 -22.99 0.40 7.97
C SER A 384 -23.46 1.66 8.71
N THR A 385 -24.74 1.99 8.61
CA THR A 385 -25.25 3.25 9.16
C THR A 385 -25.37 3.17 10.67
N ALA A 386 -24.92 4.23 11.36
CA ALA A 386 -25.10 4.41 12.80
C ALA A 386 -25.78 5.75 13.08
N VAL A 387 -26.66 5.77 14.08
CA VAL A 387 -27.42 6.95 14.51
C VAL A 387 -27.29 7.10 16.02
N GLY A 388 -27.04 8.33 16.47
CA GLY A 388 -27.06 8.70 17.88
C GLY A 388 -28.06 9.83 18.13
N VAL A 389 -28.83 9.73 19.22
CA VAL A 389 -29.81 10.74 19.65
C VAL A 389 -29.65 11.02 21.14
N CYS A 390 -29.34 12.27 21.48
CA CYS A 390 -29.17 12.76 22.85
C CYS A 390 -30.47 13.40 23.35
N THR A 391 -30.87 13.01 24.57
CA THR A 391 -32.01 13.58 25.31
C THR A 391 -31.53 14.12 26.65
N LYS A 392 -32.44 14.68 27.46
CA LYS A 392 -32.13 15.08 28.84
C LYS A 392 -31.97 13.88 29.80
N HIS A 393 -32.44 12.70 29.40
CA HIS A 393 -32.47 11.50 30.24
C HIS A 393 -31.30 10.55 29.96
N GLY A 394 -30.75 10.61 28.75
CA GLY A 394 -29.72 9.69 28.27
C GLY A 394 -29.48 9.84 26.76
N VAL A 395 -28.60 9.01 26.24
CA VAL A 395 -28.26 8.94 24.81
C VAL A 395 -28.60 7.56 24.27
N ILE A 396 -29.28 7.52 23.12
CA ILE A 396 -29.51 6.28 22.37
C ILE A 396 -28.50 6.20 21.22
N LEU A 397 -27.89 5.03 21.05
CA LEU A 397 -27.16 4.65 19.84
C LEU A 397 -27.90 3.50 19.17
N ALA A 398 -28.10 3.58 17.87
CA ALA A 398 -28.66 2.52 17.06
C ALA A 398 -27.80 2.30 15.80
N VAL A 399 -27.54 1.04 15.46
CA VAL A 399 -26.64 0.67 14.35
C VAL A 399 -27.23 -0.44 13.50
N GLU A 400 -27.06 -0.30 12.19
CA GLU A 400 -27.31 -1.36 11.22
C GLU A 400 -26.19 -2.42 11.26
N LYS A 401 -26.58 -3.70 11.31
CA LYS A 401 -25.72 -4.86 11.09
C LYS A 401 -25.94 -5.42 9.68
N ARG A 402 -24.86 -5.55 8.92
CA ARG A 402 -24.87 -6.18 7.59
C ARG A 402 -24.47 -7.65 7.69
N ILE A 403 -25.46 -8.52 7.76
CA ILE A 403 -25.25 -9.97 7.78
C ILE A 403 -25.23 -10.46 6.34
N SER A 404 -24.04 -10.66 5.80
CA SER A 404 -23.85 -11.02 4.38
C SER A 404 -24.09 -12.51 4.08
N SER A 405 -24.28 -13.35 5.10
CA SER A 405 -24.43 -14.79 4.96
C SER A 405 -25.24 -15.37 6.11
N PRO A 406 -26.15 -16.34 5.86
CA PRO A 406 -26.85 -17.07 6.92
C PRO A 406 -25.91 -17.93 7.79
N LEU A 407 -24.64 -18.10 7.39
CA LEU A 407 -23.62 -18.79 8.18
C LEU A 407 -22.89 -17.86 9.17
N LEU A 408 -23.15 -16.55 9.10
CA LEU A 408 -22.55 -15.57 10.00
C LEU A 408 -23.37 -15.52 11.29
N GLU A 409 -22.71 -15.79 12.42
CA GLU A 409 -23.32 -15.69 13.74
C GLU A 409 -23.59 -14.20 14.08
N PRO A 410 -24.86 -13.74 14.14
CA PRO A 410 -25.19 -12.32 14.29
C PRO A 410 -24.67 -11.72 15.59
N THR A 411 -24.60 -12.53 16.65
CA THR A 411 -24.10 -12.11 17.96
C THR A 411 -22.61 -11.76 17.94
N SER A 412 -21.83 -12.32 17.00
CA SER A 412 -20.41 -12.01 16.84
C SER A 412 -20.13 -10.67 16.14
N VAL A 413 -21.16 -10.05 15.54
CA VAL A 413 -21.06 -8.77 14.85
C VAL A 413 -21.50 -7.67 15.80
N GLU A 414 -20.55 -7.19 16.60
CA GLU A 414 -20.73 -6.06 17.51
C GLU A 414 -20.39 -4.75 16.80
N LYS A 415 -21.31 -3.79 16.86
CA LYS A 415 -21.15 -2.45 16.29
C LYS A 415 -21.24 -1.35 17.34
N ILE A 416 -21.75 -1.67 18.53
CA ILE A 416 -21.66 -0.84 19.72
C ILE A 416 -20.75 -1.55 20.71
N MET A 417 -19.77 -0.83 21.26
CA MET A 417 -18.87 -1.37 22.27
C MET A 417 -18.90 -0.51 23.53
N GLU A 418 -18.92 -1.17 24.69
CA GLU A 418 -18.71 -0.50 25.97
C GLU A 418 -17.24 -0.06 26.07
N VAL A 419 -17.03 1.21 26.42
CA VAL A 419 -15.68 1.79 26.64
C VAL A 419 -15.39 1.92 28.13
N ASP A 420 -16.37 2.38 28.90
CA ASP A 420 -16.38 2.37 30.37
C ASP A 420 -17.84 2.25 30.83
N THR A 421 -18.06 2.03 32.12
CA THR A 421 -19.39 1.79 32.70
C THR A 421 -20.44 2.87 32.36
N HIS A 422 -20.00 4.09 32.07
CA HIS A 422 -20.83 5.25 31.72
C HIS A 422 -20.62 5.75 30.28
N ILE A 423 -19.89 5.02 29.43
CA ILE A 423 -19.54 5.43 28.05
C ILE A 423 -19.62 4.25 27.08
N GLY A 424 -20.39 4.41 25.99
CA GLY A 424 -20.45 3.51 24.85
C GLY A 424 -20.02 4.17 23.54
N ALA A 425 -19.56 3.36 22.60
CA ALA A 425 -19.13 3.83 21.27
C ALA A 425 -19.80 3.01 20.15
N ALA A 426 -20.53 3.68 19.26
CA ALA A 426 -20.97 3.11 17.98
C ALA A 426 -19.99 3.50 16.86
N MET A 427 -19.77 2.60 15.91
CA MET A 427 -18.72 2.79 14.89
C MET A 427 -19.21 2.54 13.47
N SER A 428 -18.66 3.31 12.52
CA SER A 428 -18.87 3.10 11.08
C SER A 428 -17.58 3.30 10.28
N GLY A 429 -17.40 2.49 9.24
CA GLY A 429 -16.18 2.39 8.45
C GLY A 429 -15.46 1.05 8.68
N LEU A 430 -14.13 1.09 8.77
CA LEU A 430 -13.28 -0.10 8.93
C LEU A 430 -13.30 -0.62 10.37
N MET A 431 -13.96 -1.75 10.61
CA MET A 431 -14.08 -2.35 11.95
C MET A 431 -12.75 -2.66 12.66
N PRO A 432 -11.67 -3.13 12.00
CA PRO A 432 -10.39 -3.36 12.66
C PRO A 432 -9.77 -2.07 13.25
N ASP A 433 -9.93 -0.96 12.53
CA ASP A 433 -9.48 0.36 12.97
C ASP A 433 -10.31 0.83 14.18
N ALA A 434 -11.63 0.59 14.14
CA ALA A 434 -12.55 0.91 15.23
C ALA A 434 -12.16 0.20 16.55
N ARG A 435 -11.85 -1.10 16.48
CA ARG A 435 -11.41 -1.89 17.65
C ARG A 435 -10.15 -1.30 18.29
N THR A 436 -9.20 -0.86 17.47
CA THR A 436 -7.97 -0.23 17.96
C THR A 436 -8.26 1.07 18.72
N LEU A 437 -9.16 1.92 18.22
CA LEU A 437 -9.55 3.15 18.91
C LEU A 437 -10.33 2.87 20.20
N VAL A 438 -11.24 1.90 20.19
CA VAL A 438 -12.02 1.50 21.38
C VAL A 438 -11.10 0.93 22.47
N ASP A 439 -10.15 0.08 22.10
CA ASP A 439 -9.19 -0.49 23.07
C ASP A 439 -8.27 0.60 23.65
N HIS A 440 -7.86 1.57 22.84
CA HIS A 440 -7.14 2.75 23.33
C HIS A 440 -7.98 3.54 24.33
N ALA A 441 -9.24 3.81 23.99
CA ALA A 441 -10.17 4.53 24.86
C ALA A 441 -10.40 3.81 26.19
N ARG A 442 -10.54 2.48 26.18
CA ARG A 442 -10.65 1.66 27.39
C ARG A 442 -9.41 1.81 28.28
N VAL A 443 -8.22 1.73 27.70
CA VAL A 443 -6.96 1.89 28.44
C VAL A 443 -6.86 3.30 29.02
N GLU A 444 -7.22 4.33 28.26
CA GLU A 444 -7.20 5.72 28.71
C GLU A 444 -8.19 5.98 29.85
N ALA A 445 -9.41 5.47 29.75
CA ALA A 445 -10.43 5.56 30.79
C ALA A 445 -9.95 4.91 32.11
N GLN A 446 -9.39 3.70 32.02
CA GLN A 446 -8.86 3.03 33.22
C GLN A 446 -7.61 3.72 33.78
N ASN A 447 -6.73 4.26 32.94
CA ASN A 447 -5.57 5.04 33.38
C ASN A 447 -5.98 6.34 34.10
N HIS A 448 -7.01 7.03 33.60
CA HIS A 448 -7.58 8.20 34.25
C HIS A 448 -8.15 7.82 35.62
N ARG A 449 -8.95 6.74 35.67
CA ARG A 449 -9.51 6.24 36.92
C ARG A 449 -8.44 5.82 37.91
N PHE A 450 -7.37 5.18 37.45
CA PHE A 450 -6.23 4.81 38.29
C PHE A 450 -5.50 6.05 38.86
N SER A 451 -5.30 7.08 38.03
CA SER A 451 -4.48 8.25 38.38
C SER A 451 -5.25 9.26 39.24
N TYR A 452 -6.52 9.49 38.93
CA TYR A 452 -7.35 10.54 39.52
C TYR A 452 -8.47 10.00 40.41
N ASN A 453 -8.67 8.68 40.45
CA ASN A 453 -9.70 8.01 41.25
C ASN A 453 -11.13 8.50 40.96
N GLU A 454 -11.39 8.88 39.71
CA GLU A 454 -12.70 9.31 39.22
C GLU A 454 -12.92 8.85 37.76
N PRO A 455 -14.18 8.63 37.34
CA PRO A 455 -14.48 8.29 35.95
C PRO A 455 -14.06 9.42 35.01
N ILE A 456 -13.50 9.08 33.85
CA ILE A 456 -13.12 10.07 32.84
C ILE A 456 -14.38 10.74 32.26
N ARG A 457 -14.30 12.05 32.00
CA ARG A 457 -15.38 12.77 31.30
C ARG A 457 -15.47 12.35 29.84
N VAL A 458 -16.68 12.38 29.28
CA VAL A 458 -16.93 11.93 27.90
C VAL A 458 -16.13 12.76 26.88
N GLU A 459 -16.10 14.08 27.11
CA GLU A 459 -15.34 15.02 26.28
C GLU A 459 -13.83 14.76 26.35
N ALA A 460 -13.29 14.51 27.55
CA ALA A 460 -11.86 14.25 27.74
C ALA A 460 -11.43 12.95 27.06
N LEU A 461 -12.24 11.90 27.18
CA LEU A 461 -11.98 10.63 26.49
C LEU A 461 -12.09 10.76 24.97
N THR A 462 -13.06 11.55 24.48
CA THR A 462 -13.20 11.84 23.05
C THR A 462 -11.94 12.55 22.52
N GLN A 463 -11.42 13.51 23.28
CA GLN A 463 -10.19 14.21 22.92
C GLN A 463 -8.99 13.26 22.84
N GLY A 464 -8.82 12.35 23.80
CA GLY A 464 -7.74 11.36 23.77
C GLY A 464 -7.81 10.42 22.56
N ILE A 465 -9.02 10.00 22.17
CA ILE A 465 -9.25 9.25 20.91
C ILE A 465 -8.81 10.07 19.69
N CYS A 466 -9.17 11.35 19.62
CA CYS A 466 -8.77 12.22 18.52
C CYS A 466 -7.26 12.47 18.47
N ASP A 467 -6.61 12.61 19.63
CA ASP A 467 -5.16 12.75 19.73
C ASP A 467 -4.44 11.52 19.16
N LEU A 468 -4.95 10.32 19.42
CA LEU A 468 -4.46 9.10 18.77
C LEU A 468 -4.77 9.10 17.26
N ALA A 469 -5.97 9.53 16.86
CA ALA A 469 -6.36 9.56 15.44
C ALA A 469 -5.48 10.49 14.59
N LEU A 470 -4.97 11.58 15.17
CA LEU A 470 -4.02 12.50 14.55
C LEU A 470 -2.59 11.95 14.43
N ASN A 471 -2.28 10.85 15.12
CA ASN A 471 -0.92 10.36 15.26
C ASN A 471 -0.47 9.48 14.08
N PHE A 472 -0.62 10.00 12.86
CA PHE A 472 -0.13 9.40 11.61
C PHE A 472 0.92 10.30 10.94
N ALA A 473 1.98 9.73 10.38
CA ALA A 473 3.01 10.47 9.65
C ALA A 473 3.89 9.57 8.79
N GLU A 474 4.62 10.17 7.85
CA GLU A 474 5.59 9.48 6.99
C GLU A 474 6.98 9.27 7.66
N ASP A 475 7.36 10.15 8.59
CA ASP A 475 8.72 10.25 9.14
C ASP A 475 8.88 9.73 10.60
N GLY A 476 9.88 8.86 10.77
CA GLY A 476 10.89 8.95 11.85
C GLY A 476 10.58 8.38 13.25
N ASP A 477 9.35 8.41 13.73
CA ASP A 477 9.04 7.95 15.10
C ASP A 477 8.39 6.56 15.09
N GLU A 478 8.92 5.65 15.92
CA GLU A 478 8.44 4.25 16.07
C GLU A 478 6.96 4.13 16.51
N LYS A 479 6.29 5.23 16.84
CA LYS A 479 4.93 5.26 17.40
C LYS A 479 3.87 5.90 16.48
N LYS A 480 4.18 6.24 15.23
CA LYS A 480 3.23 6.90 14.32
C LYS A 480 2.66 5.92 13.31
N MET A 481 1.35 6.02 13.06
CA MET A 481 0.65 5.18 12.10
C MET A 481 0.99 5.57 10.66
N SER A 482 0.98 4.59 9.76
CA SER A 482 1.30 4.80 8.34
C SER A 482 0.14 5.35 7.51
N ARG A 483 -1.07 5.44 8.08
CA ARG A 483 -2.28 6.00 7.46
C ARG A 483 -3.26 6.45 8.56
N PRO A 484 -4.19 7.38 8.29
CA PRO A 484 -5.31 7.67 9.19
C PRO A 484 -6.19 6.43 9.40
N PHE A 485 -6.92 6.40 10.52
CA PHE A 485 -7.96 5.40 10.75
C PHE A 485 -9.12 5.62 9.78
N GLY A 486 -9.67 4.57 9.17
CA GLY A 486 -10.81 4.67 8.26
C GLY A 486 -12.15 4.50 8.97
N VAL A 487 -12.35 5.15 10.12
CA VAL A 487 -13.52 4.96 10.99
C VAL A 487 -14.00 6.29 11.57
N ALA A 488 -15.32 6.44 11.69
CA ALA A 488 -15.96 7.45 12.54
C ALA A 488 -16.61 6.79 13.75
N LEU A 489 -16.57 7.49 14.88
CA LEU A 489 -17.16 7.05 16.14
C LEU A 489 -18.27 8.00 16.59
N LEU A 490 -19.35 7.43 17.11
CA LEU A 490 -20.35 8.11 17.93
C LEU A 490 -20.14 7.66 19.37
N LEU A 491 -19.66 8.57 20.21
CA LEU A 491 -19.39 8.35 21.63
C LEU A 491 -20.56 8.88 22.44
N ALA A 492 -21.29 7.97 23.09
CA ALA A 492 -22.38 8.29 23.98
C ALA A 492 -21.93 8.11 25.42
N GLY A 493 -22.13 9.11 26.26
CA GLY A 493 -21.77 9.01 27.67
C GLY A 493 -22.68 9.82 28.59
N TYR A 494 -22.60 9.51 29.88
CA TYR A 494 -23.28 10.27 30.92
C TYR A 494 -22.29 10.61 32.04
N ASP A 495 -21.96 11.89 32.19
CA ASP A 495 -21.05 12.37 33.23
C ASP A 495 -21.68 13.49 34.07
N ASP A 496 -20.86 14.28 34.76
CA ASP A 496 -21.28 15.39 35.62
C ASP A 496 -21.96 16.53 34.85
N LYS A 497 -21.73 16.67 33.54
CA LYS A 497 -22.45 17.62 32.67
C LYS A 497 -23.77 17.02 32.12
N GLY A 498 -24.07 15.77 32.45
CA GLY A 498 -25.25 15.04 31.99
C GLY A 498 -24.99 14.17 30.76
N PRO A 499 -26.04 13.82 30.00
CA PRO A 499 -25.90 13.01 28.79
C PRO A 499 -25.22 13.80 27.66
N GLN A 500 -24.26 13.17 26.99
CA GLN A 500 -23.49 13.78 25.92
C GLN A 500 -23.28 12.79 24.76
N LEU A 501 -23.43 13.29 23.54
CA LEU A 501 -23.13 12.57 22.30
C LEU A 501 -22.04 13.31 21.55
N PHE A 502 -20.89 12.67 21.35
CA PHE A 502 -19.79 13.18 20.54
C PHE A 502 -19.65 12.39 19.25
N PHE A 503 -19.23 13.10 18.22
CA PHE A 503 -18.78 12.54 16.96
C PHE A 503 -17.27 12.78 16.83
N SER A 504 -16.54 11.75 16.39
CA SER A 504 -15.13 11.83 16.01
C SER A 504 -14.95 11.21 14.63
N ASP A 505 -14.04 11.79 13.84
CA ASP A 505 -13.68 11.28 12.52
C ASP A 505 -12.15 11.16 12.34
N PRO A 506 -11.67 10.61 11.21
CA PRO A 506 -10.25 10.40 10.93
C PRO A 506 -9.41 11.67 10.88
N SER A 507 -10.04 12.86 10.80
CA SER A 507 -9.31 14.13 10.80
C SER A 507 -8.81 14.51 12.19
N GLY A 508 -9.21 13.79 13.23
CA GLY A 508 -8.96 14.17 14.63
C GLY A 508 -9.86 15.30 15.11
N THR A 509 -10.89 15.65 14.34
CA THR A 509 -11.90 16.62 14.77
C THR A 509 -12.99 15.88 15.55
N TYR A 510 -13.36 16.43 16.70
CA TYR A 510 -14.56 16.03 17.41
C TYR A 510 -15.52 17.19 17.63
N ALA A 511 -16.80 16.87 17.70
CA ALA A 511 -17.85 17.82 18.04
C ALA A 511 -19.01 17.14 18.77
N GLN A 512 -19.63 17.89 19.68
CA GLN A 512 -20.81 17.44 20.41
C GLN A 512 -22.08 17.66 19.58
N PHE A 513 -22.99 16.70 19.56
CA PHE A 513 -24.23 16.73 18.79
C PHE A 513 -25.46 16.42 19.64
N LYS A 514 -26.60 16.99 19.26
CA LYS A 514 -27.92 16.59 19.78
C LYS A 514 -28.43 15.30 19.13
N ALA A 515 -28.20 15.17 17.82
CA ALA A 515 -28.43 13.95 17.06
C ALA A 515 -27.46 13.93 15.87
N LYS A 516 -26.92 12.76 15.55
CA LYS A 516 -25.92 12.60 14.49
C LYS A 516 -26.04 11.23 13.83
N ALA A 517 -25.88 11.20 12.51
CA ALA A 517 -25.74 9.96 11.74
C ALA A 517 -24.34 9.87 11.09
N ILE A 518 -23.82 8.63 10.98
CA ILE A 518 -22.57 8.27 10.29
C ILE A 518 -22.77 7.00 9.45
N GLY A 519 -21.86 6.73 8.51
CA GLY A 519 -21.93 5.57 7.62
C GLY A 519 -22.64 5.84 6.30
N SER A 520 -22.94 4.80 5.52
CA SER A 520 -23.43 4.96 4.14
C SER A 520 -24.76 5.70 4.01
N GLY A 521 -25.68 5.51 4.96
CA GLY A 521 -26.97 6.17 4.98
C GLY A 521 -26.97 7.55 5.64
N SER A 522 -25.81 8.12 5.99
CA SER A 522 -25.73 9.27 6.89
C SER A 522 -26.40 10.54 6.37
N GLU A 523 -26.33 10.84 5.06
CA GLU A 523 -26.91 12.07 4.50
C GLU A 523 -28.45 12.09 4.61
N GLY A 524 -29.09 10.99 4.21
CA GLY A 524 -30.54 10.82 4.35
C GLY A 524 -30.97 10.76 5.82
N ALA A 525 -30.24 9.99 6.64
CA ALA A 525 -30.51 9.88 8.06
C ALA A 525 -30.38 11.22 8.78
N GLN A 526 -29.35 12.01 8.48
CA GLN A 526 -29.11 13.30 9.09
C GLN A 526 -30.24 14.30 8.78
N THR A 527 -30.77 14.27 7.56
CA THR A 527 -31.91 15.12 7.16
C THR A 527 -33.16 14.76 7.97
N ASN A 528 -33.48 13.48 8.07
CA ASN A 528 -34.63 13.02 8.86
C ASN A 528 -34.50 13.37 10.34
N LEU A 529 -33.30 13.23 10.92
CA LEU A 529 -33.02 13.65 12.30
C LEU A 529 -33.21 15.16 12.48
N GLN A 530 -32.77 15.99 11.54
CA GLN A 530 -32.93 17.44 11.64
C GLN A 530 -34.40 17.88 11.64
N GLU A 531 -35.25 17.21 10.86
CA GLU A 531 -36.67 17.54 10.75
C GLU A 531 -37.49 17.03 11.94
N SER A 532 -37.13 15.86 12.47
CA SER A 532 -37.95 15.14 13.45
C SER A 532 -37.46 15.31 14.89
N TYR A 533 -36.27 15.87 15.12
CA TYR A 533 -35.69 15.99 16.46
C TYR A 533 -36.40 17.04 17.35
N SER A 534 -36.54 16.73 18.64
CA SER A 534 -36.98 17.66 19.69
C SER A 534 -36.12 17.55 20.96
N ASP A 535 -35.78 18.70 21.55
CA ASP A 535 -35.08 18.82 22.84
C ASP A 535 -35.89 18.26 24.04
N SER A 536 -37.19 18.02 23.84
CA SER A 536 -38.10 17.51 24.87
C SER A 536 -38.30 16.00 24.81
N PHE A 537 -37.55 15.27 23.98
CA PHE A 537 -37.74 13.84 23.84
C PHE A 537 -37.43 13.07 25.12
N THR A 538 -38.32 12.13 25.40
CA THR A 538 -38.07 11.01 26.31
C THR A 538 -37.09 10.02 25.68
N LEU A 539 -36.54 9.12 26.48
CA LEU A 539 -35.62 8.09 25.99
C LEU A 539 -36.32 7.16 24.97
N GLU A 540 -37.59 6.84 25.19
CA GLU A 540 -38.39 6.01 24.29
C GLU A 540 -38.67 6.70 22.95
N GLU A 541 -39.00 8.00 22.96
CA GLU A 541 -39.21 8.76 21.72
C GLU A 541 -37.91 8.91 20.91
N ALA A 542 -36.77 9.02 21.58
CA ALA A 542 -35.46 9.06 20.92
C ALA A 542 -35.09 7.71 20.28
N GLU A 543 -35.43 6.60 20.93
CA GLU A 543 -35.27 5.25 20.39
C GLU A 543 -36.18 5.03 19.17
N ASP A 544 -37.46 5.40 19.28
CA ASP A 544 -38.42 5.35 18.18
C ASP A 544 -37.92 6.19 16.98
N LEU A 545 -37.38 7.38 17.23
CA LEU A 545 -36.75 8.19 16.19
C LEU A 545 -35.58 7.46 15.55
N ALA A 546 -34.60 7.01 16.34
CA ALA A 546 -33.38 6.36 15.82
C ALA A 546 -33.70 5.13 14.95
N LEU A 547 -34.62 4.28 15.40
CA LEU A 547 -35.09 3.10 14.66
C LEU A 547 -35.87 3.48 13.40
N SER A 548 -36.72 4.50 13.47
CA SER A 548 -37.46 4.99 12.31
C SER A 548 -36.54 5.60 11.24
N THR A 549 -35.50 6.32 11.67
CA THR A 549 -34.47 6.88 10.79
C THR A 549 -33.67 5.77 10.12
N LEU A 550 -33.18 4.77 10.87
CA LEU A 550 -32.46 3.62 10.30
C LEU A 550 -33.32 2.86 9.29
N LYS A 551 -34.61 2.67 9.58
CA LYS A 551 -35.54 1.99 8.66
C LYS A 551 -35.66 2.68 7.30
N GLN A 552 -35.50 3.99 7.22
CA GLN A 552 -35.60 4.73 5.96
C GLN A 552 -34.38 4.57 5.07
N VAL A 553 -33.21 4.30 5.66
CA VAL A 553 -31.91 4.29 4.96
C VAL A 553 -31.29 2.90 4.84
N MET A 554 -31.83 1.90 5.55
CA MET A 554 -31.39 0.51 5.51
C MET A 554 -32.09 -0.26 4.38
N GLU A 555 -31.35 -1.13 3.72
CA GLU A 555 -31.88 -2.00 2.65
C GLU A 555 -32.70 -3.17 3.22
N GLU A 556 -32.22 -3.75 4.32
CA GLU A 556 -32.85 -4.87 5.01
C GLU A 556 -34.05 -4.44 5.86
N LYS A 557 -34.91 -5.41 6.19
CA LYS A 557 -36.02 -5.16 7.12
C LYS A 557 -35.49 -5.00 8.54
N ILE A 558 -36.07 -4.03 9.26
CA ILE A 558 -35.76 -3.85 10.68
C ILE A 558 -36.16 -5.09 11.48
N SER A 559 -35.17 -5.74 12.09
CA SER A 559 -35.34 -6.87 13.01
C SER A 559 -34.26 -6.78 14.09
N ALA A 560 -34.42 -7.54 15.17
CA ALA A 560 -33.41 -7.64 16.23
C ALA A 560 -32.09 -8.27 15.76
N GLU A 561 -32.09 -8.96 14.62
CA GLU A 561 -30.88 -9.55 14.03
C GLU A 561 -30.06 -8.51 13.24
N TYR A 562 -30.74 -7.58 12.56
CA TYR A 562 -30.11 -6.59 11.68
C TYR A 562 -29.85 -5.24 12.33
N VAL A 563 -30.32 -5.02 13.57
CA VAL A 563 -30.13 -3.76 14.29
C VAL A 563 -29.64 -4.01 15.70
N GLU A 564 -28.68 -3.20 16.13
CA GLU A 564 -28.20 -3.14 17.50
C GLU A 564 -28.59 -1.80 18.12
N VAL A 565 -29.06 -1.81 19.37
CA VAL A 565 -29.42 -0.60 20.10
C VAL A 565 -28.78 -0.62 21.48
N CYS A 566 -28.26 0.52 21.92
CA CYS A 566 -27.85 0.72 23.29
C CYS A 566 -28.41 2.04 23.85
N SER A 567 -28.51 2.09 25.17
CA SER A 567 -28.79 3.31 25.91
C SER A 567 -27.67 3.61 26.89
N VAL A 568 -27.30 4.88 26.99
CA VAL A 568 -26.37 5.36 28.01
C VAL A 568 -27.10 6.39 28.86
N THR A 569 -27.33 6.04 30.12
CA THR A 569 -28.10 6.85 31.07
C THR A 569 -27.27 7.08 32.33
N LYS A 570 -27.84 7.74 33.33
CA LYS A 570 -27.21 7.88 34.65
C LYS A 570 -26.89 6.54 35.31
N GLU A 571 -27.60 5.47 34.94
CA GLU A 571 -27.36 4.11 35.45
C GLU A 571 -26.20 3.40 34.74
N GLY A 572 -25.62 4.03 33.71
CA GLY A 572 -24.52 3.49 32.91
C GLY A 572 -24.91 3.08 31.49
N PHE A 573 -23.98 2.43 30.82
CA PHE A 573 -24.14 1.81 29.50
C PHE A 573 -24.98 0.52 29.62
N LYS A 574 -25.97 0.37 28.74
CA LYS A 574 -26.81 -0.83 28.63
C LYS A 574 -27.01 -1.19 27.16
N SER A 575 -26.54 -2.37 26.76
CA SER A 575 -26.82 -2.96 25.45
C SER A 575 -28.13 -3.77 25.50
N GLU A 576 -28.98 -3.62 24.48
CA GLU A 576 -30.13 -4.52 24.33
C GLU A 576 -29.66 -5.80 23.64
N GLY A 577 -29.06 -6.72 24.42
CA GLY A 577 -28.56 -8.00 23.89
C GLY A 577 -27.91 -8.91 24.94
N GLU A 578 -27.37 -8.34 26.03
CA GLU A 578 -26.75 -9.11 27.11
C GLU A 578 -27.62 -9.06 28.36
N GLY A 579 -28.60 -9.96 28.42
CA GLY A 579 -29.22 -10.31 29.70
C GLY A 579 -28.22 -11.13 30.51
N GLU A 580 -27.83 -10.60 31.68
CA GLU A 580 -27.15 -11.38 32.72
C GLU A 580 -27.90 -12.69 32.98
N GLY A 581 -27.12 -13.77 33.10
CA GLY A 581 -27.62 -15.12 33.24
C GLY A 581 -28.71 -15.27 34.31
N GLY A 582 -29.79 -15.96 33.93
CA GLY A 582 -30.68 -16.67 34.85
C GLY A 582 -31.55 -15.79 35.73
N GLN A 583 -32.49 -15.03 35.14
CA GLN A 583 -33.85 -14.75 35.66
C GLN A 583 -34.63 -13.67 34.86
N ALA A 584 -34.02 -13.06 33.83
CA ALA A 584 -34.66 -12.00 33.04
C ALA A 584 -35.38 -12.49 31.76
N GLU A 585 -35.38 -13.79 31.44
CA GLU A 585 -36.04 -14.31 30.23
C GLU A 585 -37.57 -14.19 30.25
N GLU A 586 -38.21 -14.07 31.42
CA GLU A 586 -39.68 -14.02 31.50
C GLU A 586 -40.29 -12.59 31.48
N LYS A 587 -39.47 -11.53 31.59
CA LYS A 587 -39.99 -10.15 31.56
C LYS A 587 -39.74 -9.40 30.26
N CYS A 588 -38.74 -9.80 29.46
CA CYS A 588 -38.49 -9.17 28.16
C CYS A 588 -39.32 -9.80 27.01
N CYS A 589 -39.74 -11.07 27.14
CA CYS A 589 -40.60 -11.73 26.15
C CYS A 589 -42.04 -11.17 26.06
N GLN A 590 -42.43 -10.19 26.89
CA GLN A 590 -43.72 -9.50 26.75
C GLN A 590 -43.70 -8.29 25.80
N GLY A 591 -42.66 -8.14 24.98
CA GLY A 591 -42.87 -7.69 23.61
C GLY A 591 -41.63 -7.15 22.92
N ASN A 592 -41.28 -7.75 21.79
CA ASN A 592 -40.31 -7.20 20.85
C ASN A 592 -40.73 -5.78 20.43
N ARG A 593 -40.04 -4.74 20.93
CA ARG A 593 -40.29 -3.34 20.61
C ARG A 593 -39.89 -3.01 19.17
N VAL A 594 -38.81 -3.62 18.69
CA VAL A 594 -38.37 -3.61 17.28
C VAL A 594 -39.44 -4.21 16.35
N GLU A 595 -40.05 -5.34 16.71
CA GLU A 595 -41.19 -5.91 15.95
C GLU A 595 -42.48 -5.08 16.09
N ARG A 596 -42.72 -4.44 17.24
CA ARG A 596 -43.88 -3.53 17.43
C ARG A 596 -43.80 -2.29 16.55
N LEU A 597 -42.61 -1.75 16.27
CA LEU A 597 -42.40 -0.67 15.31
C LEU A 597 -42.55 -1.15 13.86
N HIS A 598 -42.13 -2.39 13.56
CA HIS A 598 -42.43 -3.04 12.28
C HIS A 598 -43.96 -3.17 12.06
N ASP A 599 -44.72 -3.61 13.08
CA ASP A 599 -46.18 -3.78 13.01
C ASP A 599 -46.97 -2.45 13.01
N LYS A 600 -46.56 -1.45 13.80
CA LYS A 600 -47.19 -0.10 13.81
C LYS A 600 -47.07 0.59 12.44
N ALA A 601 -45.93 0.44 11.77
CA ALA A 601 -45.69 1.03 10.46
C ALA A 601 -46.40 0.31 9.30
N LEU A 602 -46.81 -0.96 9.48
CA LEU A 602 -47.59 -1.72 8.49
C LEU A 602 -49.11 -1.48 8.58
N GLY A 603 -49.58 -0.62 9.49
CA GLY A 603 -51.01 -0.31 9.64
C GLY A 603 -51.88 -1.49 10.11
N ARG A 604 -51.27 -2.59 10.59
CA ARG A 604 -51.99 -3.78 11.03
C ARG A 604 -52.47 -3.62 12.47
N LYS A 605 -53.73 -3.19 12.66
CA LYS A 605 -54.42 -3.33 13.94
C LYS A 605 -54.59 -4.82 14.26
N ARG A 606 -53.91 -5.34 15.29
CA ARG A 606 -54.27 -6.64 15.87
C ARG A 606 -55.58 -6.51 16.65
N ASN A 607 -56.61 -7.23 16.19
CA ASN A 607 -57.83 -7.45 16.95
C ASN A 607 -57.47 -8.09 18.30
N ARG A 608 -57.98 -7.52 19.40
CA ARG A 608 -57.95 -8.13 20.73
C ARG A 608 -58.67 -9.46 20.67
N ILE A 609 -57.94 -10.57 20.79
CA ILE A 609 -58.51 -11.85 21.20
C ILE A 609 -58.21 -12.03 22.69
N GLY A 610 -59.27 -12.33 23.43
CA GLY A 610 -59.31 -12.29 24.88
C GLY A 610 -58.43 -13.32 25.59
N SER A 611 -58.23 -13.00 26.86
CA SER A 611 -57.65 -13.82 27.92
C SER A 611 -58.07 -15.28 27.89
N HIS A 612 -57.11 -16.19 27.66
CA HIS A 612 -57.21 -17.56 28.15
C HIS A 612 -55.90 -18.00 28.81
N LYS A 613 -56.09 -18.72 29.92
CA LYS A 613 -55.16 -19.10 30.99
C LYS A 613 -53.94 -19.88 30.49
N CYS A 614 -52.79 -19.61 31.11
CA CYS A 614 -51.62 -20.48 31.12
C CYS A 614 -51.95 -21.88 31.66
N ILE A 615 -51.46 -22.92 30.99
CA ILE A 615 -51.20 -24.24 31.55
C ILE A 615 -49.72 -24.54 31.24
N PRO A 616 -48.88 -24.90 32.23
CA PRO A 616 -47.49 -25.24 31.96
C PRO A 616 -47.38 -26.70 31.53
N ALA A 617 -46.66 -26.98 30.45
CA ALA A 617 -46.29 -28.33 30.06
C ALA A 617 -44.78 -28.51 30.23
N GLN A 618 -44.42 -29.21 31.30
CA GLN A 618 -43.13 -29.87 31.47
C GLN A 618 -43.03 -31.10 30.55
N ALA A 619 -41.82 -31.31 30.02
CA ALA A 619 -41.16 -32.60 29.72
C ALA A 619 -41.67 -33.49 28.57
N ALA A 620 -40.67 -34.20 27.99
CA ALA A 620 -40.69 -35.26 26.96
C ALA A 620 -40.77 -34.72 25.50
N LEU A 621 -39.94 -35.16 24.53
CA LEU A 621 -39.32 -36.46 24.31
C LEU A 621 -37.91 -36.35 23.70
N VAL A 622 -37.02 -37.18 24.23
CA VAL A 622 -35.93 -37.83 23.49
C VAL A 622 -36.53 -39.08 22.82
N SER A 623 -35.97 -39.45 21.65
CA SER A 623 -35.98 -40.76 20.98
C SER A 623 -36.86 -40.95 19.75
N GLU A 624 -36.17 -41.36 18.67
CA GLU A 624 -36.62 -42.04 17.44
C GLU A 624 -37.43 -41.19 16.44
N PHE A 625 -37.13 -41.14 15.14
CA PHE A 625 -36.86 -42.26 14.23
C PHE A 625 -36.02 -41.79 13.02
N GLY A 626 -35.03 -42.60 12.65
CA GLY A 626 -34.54 -42.66 11.28
C GLY A 626 -35.42 -43.56 10.43
N ARG A 627 -35.63 -43.15 9.17
CA ARG A 627 -35.84 -43.94 7.93
C ARG A 627 -36.70 -43.09 6.97
N GLY A 628 -36.11 -42.82 5.81
CA GLY A 628 -36.71 -42.09 4.68
C GLY A 628 -35.60 -41.73 3.73
#